data_AF-A0A9D8TQV0-F1
#
_entry.id   AF-A0A9D8TQV0-F1
#
_cell.length_a   1.000
_cell.length_b   1.000
_cell.length_c   1.000
_cell.angle_alpha   90.00
_cell.angle_beta   90.00
_cell.angle_gamma   90.00
#
_symmetry.space_group_name_H-M   'P 1'
#
loop_
_entity.id
_entity.type
_entity.pdbx_description
1 polymer ?
#
loop_
_entity_poly.entity_id
_entity_poly.type
_entity_poly.pdbx_seq_one_letter_code
_entity_poly.pdbx_strand_id
1 'polypeptide(L)'
;MQTNQQTTVRRLVESAIMVALASVLSLLKLAELPYGGSVTCASMLPILVIAYRNGPLWGLGSGLVFSVVQLLTGLSVFAWVTGWQSVLAVALLDYIIAFAVSGLGGIFRSQKRAQATALIYGALLVSGLRFICHFISGVTVWRNISISNSAAVGFSIVYNATYMIPETIVLLIATLYIGSILDFSYDIPRRFPSEARRKTSHSILSFAIRLVTVGVLMFDVAAIAAHLQDAETGKFTFAHLDEVAWSTVSVVSIVALVLSAVYFLFIDGILREKRYVVRVAEEEARIAEEAAKIAEESAKR
;
A
#
# COMPACT_ATOMS: atom_id res chain seq x y z
N MET A 1 14.01 30.90 -14.17
CA MET A 1 14.20 30.59 -12.74
C MET A 1 12.88 30.88 -12.04
N GLN A 2 12.16 29.88 -11.52
CA GLN A 2 10.91 30.12 -10.79
C GLN A 2 11.24 30.76 -9.42
N THR A 3 10.45 31.74 -8.99
CA THR A 3 10.62 32.35 -7.66
C THR A 3 10.13 31.38 -6.58
N ASN A 4 10.64 31.50 -5.34
CA ASN A 4 10.18 30.67 -4.21
C ASN A 4 8.66 30.78 -3.96
N GLN A 5 8.04 31.91 -4.30
CA GLN A 5 6.59 32.05 -4.24
C GLN A 5 5.87 31.23 -5.33
N GLN A 6 6.34 31.26 -6.58
CA GLN A 6 5.72 30.49 -7.66
C GLN A 6 5.79 28.98 -7.41
N THR A 7 6.90 28.48 -6.86
CA THR A 7 7.04 27.06 -6.49
C THR A 7 6.11 26.69 -5.34
N THR A 8 5.95 27.56 -4.35
CA THR A 8 5.05 27.34 -3.20
C THR A 8 3.59 27.31 -3.62
N VAL A 9 3.14 28.28 -4.42
CA VAL A 9 1.78 28.33 -4.97
C VAL A 9 1.48 27.07 -5.76
N ARG A 10 2.40 26.63 -6.61
CA ARG A 10 2.22 25.41 -7.38
C ARG A 10 2.11 24.16 -6.49
N ARG A 11 2.96 24.03 -5.46
CA ARG A 11 2.87 22.91 -4.51
C ARG A 11 1.52 22.87 -3.79
N LEU A 12 1.01 24.04 -3.37
CA LEU A 12 -0.31 24.16 -2.75
C LEU A 12 -1.43 23.71 -3.71
N VAL A 13 -1.39 24.17 -4.96
CA VAL A 13 -2.40 23.79 -5.97
C VAL A 13 -2.32 22.30 -6.31
N GLU A 14 -1.11 21.75 -6.52
CA GLU A 14 -0.92 20.30 -6.74
C GLU A 14 -1.45 19.50 -5.54
N SER A 15 -1.16 19.91 -4.30
CA SER A 15 -1.71 19.30 -3.09
C SER A 15 -3.23 19.36 -3.04
N ALA A 16 -3.85 20.51 -3.30
CA ALA A 16 -5.31 20.67 -3.26
C ALA A 16 -6.01 19.78 -4.30
N ILE A 17 -5.48 19.72 -5.52
CA ILE A 17 -6.02 18.84 -6.58
C ILE A 17 -5.88 17.37 -6.19
N MET A 18 -4.73 16.97 -5.62
CA MET A 18 -4.52 15.59 -5.17
C MET A 18 -5.42 15.22 -3.99
N VAL A 19 -5.67 16.13 -3.05
CA VAL A 19 -6.63 15.91 -1.96
C VAL A 19 -8.05 15.77 -2.51
N ALA A 20 -8.46 16.60 -3.47
CA ALA A 20 -9.76 16.48 -4.11
C ALA A 20 -9.90 15.13 -4.84
N LEU A 21 -8.87 14.71 -5.58
CA LEU A 21 -8.84 13.41 -6.25
C LEU A 21 -8.90 12.25 -5.24
N ALA A 22 -8.12 12.31 -4.16
CA ALA A 22 -8.15 11.31 -3.08
C ALA A 22 -9.55 11.20 -2.47
N SER A 23 -10.22 12.35 -2.27
CA SER A 23 -11.58 12.43 -1.75
C SER A 23 -12.58 11.77 -2.70
N VAL A 24 -12.52 12.07 -4.00
CA VAL A 24 -13.38 11.40 -5.00
C VAL A 24 -13.13 9.89 -5.03
N LEU A 25 -11.86 9.46 -5.05
CA LEU A 25 -11.51 8.03 -5.03
C LEU A 25 -11.96 7.31 -3.75
N SER A 26 -12.05 8.02 -2.62
CA SER A 26 -12.56 7.45 -1.37
C SER A 26 -14.08 7.20 -1.37
N LEU A 27 -14.82 7.94 -2.20
CA LEU A 27 -16.26 7.70 -2.40
C LEU A 27 -16.51 6.45 -3.26
N LEU A 28 -15.54 6.06 -4.09
CA LEU A 28 -15.58 4.85 -4.91
C LEU A 28 -15.14 3.65 -4.08
N LYS A 29 -16.07 3.10 -3.30
CA LYS A 29 -15.85 1.90 -2.49
C LYS A 29 -16.09 0.63 -3.31
N LEU A 30 -15.08 -0.22 -3.39
CA LEU A 30 -15.16 -1.56 -3.96
C LEU A 30 -15.84 -2.54 -3.00
N ALA A 31 -15.65 -2.34 -1.70
CA ALA A 31 -16.31 -3.08 -0.64
C ALA A 31 -16.47 -2.19 0.60
N GLU A 32 -17.55 -2.39 1.35
CA GLU A 32 -17.84 -1.69 2.59
C GLU A 32 -18.26 -2.72 3.65
N LEU A 33 -17.67 -2.60 4.83
CA LEU A 33 -17.89 -3.47 5.98
C LEU A 33 -18.63 -2.68 7.07
N PRO A 34 -19.36 -3.37 7.98
CA PRO A 34 -19.95 -2.73 9.15
C PRO A 34 -18.90 -1.97 9.96
N TYR A 35 -19.26 -0.91 10.67
CA TYR A 35 -18.34 -0.12 11.52
C TYR A 35 -17.24 0.67 10.78
N GLY A 36 -17.37 0.87 9.46
CA GLY A 36 -16.57 1.84 8.71
C GLY A 36 -15.35 1.28 7.97
N GLY A 37 -15.07 -0.02 8.07
CA GLY A 37 -14.08 -0.69 7.22
C GLY A 37 -14.48 -0.59 5.74
N SER A 38 -13.55 -0.24 4.86
CA SER A 38 -13.82 -0.15 3.43
C SER A 38 -12.58 -0.36 2.57
N VAL A 39 -12.80 -0.83 1.35
CA VAL A 39 -11.80 -0.96 0.29
C VAL A 39 -12.17 0.03 -0.80
N THR A 40 -11.26 0.93 -1.15
CA THR A 40 -11.49 2.04 -2.08
C THR A 40 -10.73 1.85 -3.38
N CYS A 41 -11.02 2.67 -4.40
CA CYS A 41 -10.22 2.72 -5.64
C CYS A 41 -8.89 3.46 -5.44
N ALA A 42 -8.02 2.95 -4.55
CA ALA A 42 -6.70 3.51 -4.23
C ALA A 42 -6.74 4.97 -3.73
N SER A 43 -7.66 5.30 -2.82
CA SER A 43 -7.85 6.68 -2.33
C SER A 43 -6.61 7.32 -1.69
N MET A 44 -5.70 6.52 -1.13
CA MET A 44 -4.44 6.99 -0.55
C MET A 44 -3.38 7.37 -1.61
N LEU A 45 -3.54 6.94 -2.87
CA LEU A 45 -2.53 7.11 -3.93
C LEU A 45 -2.22 8.58 -4.22
N PRO A 46 -3.18 9.50 -4.39
CA PRO A 46 -2.86 10.90 -4.69
C PRO A 46 -2.05 11.57 -3.58
N ILE A 47 -2.35 11.25 -2.32
CA ILE A 47 -1.59 11.75 -1.16
C ILE A 47 -0.18 11.18 -1.14
N LEU A 48 -0.03 9.90 -1.46
CA LEU A 48 1.28 9.26 -1.57
C LEU A 48 2.13 9.85 -2.70
N VAL A 49 1.51 10.17 -3.84
CA VAL A 49 2.18 10.83 -4.98
C VAL A 49 2.65 12.23 -4.61
N ILE A 50 1.81 13.05 -3.94
CA ILE A 50 2.23 14.40 -3.55
C ILE A 50 3.32 14.38 -2.49
N ALA A 51 3.26 13.44 -1.55
CA ALA A 51 4.32 13.21 -0.57
C ALA A 51 5.65 12.86 -1.24
N TYR A 52 5.62 12.03 -2.27
CA TYR A 52 6.82 11.69 -3.04
C TYR A 52 7.35 12.88 -3.86
N ARG A 53 6.48 13.66 -4.51
CA ARG A 53 6.87 14.80 -5.34
C ARG A 53 7.40 15.98 -4.54
N ASN A 54 6.64 16.41 -3.53
CA ASN A 54 6.91 17.65 -2.79
C ASN A 54 7.58 17.40 -1.44
N GLY A 55 7.68 16.13 -1.03
CA GLY A 55 8.34 15.69 0.19
C GLY A 55 7.37 15.39 1.32
N PRO A 56 7.83 14.67 2.36
CA PRO A 56 6.96 14.19 3.44
C PRO A 56 6.21 15.27 4.20
N LEU A 57 6.78 16.48 4.36
CA LEU A 57 6.12 17.57 5.06
C LEU A 57 4.87 18.09 4.30
N TRP A 58 5.00 18.28 2.98
CA TRP A 58 3.87 18.61 2.11
C TRP A 58 2.87 17.45 2.03
N GLY A 59 3.39 16.21 2.04
CA GLY A 59 2.59 15.00 2.14
C GLY A 59 1.73 14.98 3.41
N LEU A 60 2.31 15.20 4.58
CA LEU A 60 1.61 15.25 5.87
C LEU A 60 0.55 16.34 5.91
N GLY A 61 0.86 17.55 5.42
CA GLY A 61 -0.13 18.62 5.31
C GLY A 61 -1.32 18.21 4.43
N SER A 62 -1.04 17.60 3.26
CA SER A 62 -2.09 17.11 2.35
C SER A 62 -2.88 15.94 2.97
N GLY A 63 -2.19 15.02 3.66
CA GLY A 63 -2.80 13.90 4.37
C GLY A 63 -3.69 14.34 5.52
N LEU A 64 -3.32 15.40 6.24
CA LEU A 64 -4.13 15.98 7.31
C LEU A 64 -5.41 16.62 6.77
N VAL A 65 -5.32 17.38 5.66
CA VAL A 65 -6.53 17.91 5.01
C VAL A 65 -7.42 16.77 4.53
N PHE A 66 -6.82 15.75 3.90
CA PHE A 66 -7.54 14.57 3.47
C PHE A 66 -8.22 13.85 4.65
N SER A 67 -7.56 13.73 5.81
CA SER A 67 -8.12 13.06 6.98
C SER A 67 -9.30 13.81 7.60
N VAL A 68 -9.30 15.14 7.55
CA VAL A 68 -10.48 15.96 7.91
C VAL A 68 -11.63 15.69 6.95
N VAL A 69 -11.38 15.61 5.64
CA VAL A 69 -12.42 15.27 4.66
C VAL A 69 -12.99 13.88 4.96
N GLN A 70 -12.13 12.89 5.22
CA GLN A 70 -12.56 11.54 5.59
C GLN A 70 -13.43 11.51 6.84
N LEU A 71 -13.06 12.27 7.88
CA LEU A 71 -13.85 12.41 9.10
C LEU A 71 -15.25 12.95 8.80
N LEU A 72 -15.34 14.03 8.01
CA LEU A 72 -16.61 14.66 7.65
C LEU A 72 -17.49 13.75 6.80
N THR A 73 -16.91 12.96 5.91
CA THR A 73 -17.66 12.00 5.08
C THR A 73 -17.98 10.69 5.82
N GLY A 74 -17.30 10.42 6.94
CA GLY A 74 -17.45 9.20 7.75
C GLY A 74 -18.29 9.36 9.01
N LEU A 75 -19.02 10.46 9.17
CA LEU A 75 -19.75 10.78 10.40
C LEU A 75 -20.78 9.72 10.83
N SER A 76 -21.26 8.88 9.91
CA SER A 76 -22.18 7.77 10.24
C SER A 76 -21.62 6.78 11.25
N VAL A 77 -20.29 6.61 11.32
CA VAL A 77 -19.64 5.70 12.28
C VAL A 77 -19.81 6.19 13.72
N PHE A 78 -19.99 7.50 13.92
CA PHE A 78 -20.14 8.07 15.27
C PHE A 78 -21.48 7.75 15.91
N ALA A 79 -22.48 7.28 15.15
CA ALA A 79 -23.74 6.81 15.71
C ALA A 79 -23.57 5.59 16.63
N TRP A 80 -22.48 4.83 16.49
CA TRP A 80 -22.19 3.63 17.27
C TRP A 80 -21.42 3.92 18.57
N VAL A 81 -20.92 5.14 18.76
CA VAL A 81 -20.09 5.52 19.92
C VAL A 81 -20.73 6.68 20.69
N THR A 82 -20.98 6.47 21.99
CA THR A 82 -21.72 7.42 22.83
C THR A 82 -20.87 8.16 23.86
N GLY A 83 -19.69 7.65 24.20
CA GLY A 83 -18.77 8.27 25.15
C GLY A 83 -17.87 9.31 24.52
N TRP A 84 -17.61 10.43 25.20
CA TRP A 84 -16.71 11.47 24.67
C TRP A 84 -15.29 10.96 24.40
N GLN A 85 -14.81 10.01 25.23
CA GLN A 85 -13.51 9.37 25.05
C GLN A 85 -13.46 8.48 23.81
N SER A 86 -14.52 7.71 23.56
CA SER A 86 -14.61 6.85 22.36
C SER A 86 -14.80 7.67 21.10
N VAL A 87 -15.60 8.74 21.14
CA VAL A 87 -15.72 9.71 20.03
C VAL A 87 -14.37 10.32 19.70
N LEU A 88 -13.62 10.81 20.69
CA LEU A 88 -12.29 11.38 20.46
C LEU A 88 -11.32 10.34 19.91
N ALA A 89 -11.31 9.14 20.48
CA ALA A 89 -10.44 8.06 20.04
C ALA A 89 -10.74 7.62 18.60
N VAL A 90 -12.01 7.44 18.21
CA VAL A 90 -12.40 7.12 16.82
C VAL A 90 -12.04 8.27 15.88
N ALA A 91 -12.34 9.52 16.24
CA ALA A 91 -11.98 10.67 15.41
C ALA A 91 -10.48 10.74 15.14
N LEU A 92 -9.64 10.42 16.12
CA LEU A 92 -8.19 10.42 15.95
C LEU A 92 -7.67 9.17 15.27
N LEU A 93 -8.00 7.99 15.80
CA LEU A 93 -7.40 6.71 15.38
C LEU A 93 -8.03 6.15 14.11
N ASP A 94 -9.31 6.39 13.83
CA ASP A 94 -9.96 5.86 12.62
C ASP A 94 -9.93 6.88 11.47
N TYR A 95 -9.79 8.18 11.80
CA TYR A 95 -9.80 9.26 10.81
C TYR A 95 -8.52 10.10 10.80
N ILE A 96 -8.35 11.02 11.74
CA ILE A 96 -7.34 12.08 11.62
C ILE A 96 -5.92 11.52 11.47
N ILE A 97 -5.49 10.68 12.40
CA ILE A 97 -4.14 10.09 12.41
C ILE A 97 -4.05 9.00 11.32
N ALA A 98 -5.04 8.10 11.26
CA ALA A 98 -5.07 6.99 10.30
C ALA A 98 -4.92 7.43 8.83
N PHE A 99 -5.51 8.57 8.44
CA PHE A 99 -5.37 9.08 7.09
C PHE A 99 -4.23 10.09 6.94
N ALA A 100 -3.87 10.86 7.97
CA ALA A 100 -2.74 11.79 7.90
C ALA A 100 -1.40 11.08 7.67
N VAL A 101 -1.21 9.87 8.23
CA VAL A 101 0.00 9.06 8.00
C VAL A 101 0.21 8.70 6.53
N SER A 102 -0.82 8.75 5.67
CA SER A 102 -0.68 8.60 4.21
C SER A 102 0.32 9.61 3.62
N GLY A 103 0.46 10.78 4.25
CA GLY A 103 1.43 11.80 3.90
C GLY A 103 2.90 11.40 4.09
N LEU A 104 3.17 10.31 4.81
CA LEU A 104 4.52 9.77 5.00
C LEU A 104 4.97 8.87 3.84
N GLY A 105 4.13 8.60 2.85
CA GLY A 105 4.44 7.73 1.71
C GLY A 105 5.66 8.20 0.89
N GLY A 106 6.04 9.48 1.01
CA GLY A 106 7.21 10.06 0.36
C GLY A 106 8.54 9.88 1.09
N ILE A 107 8.61 9.25 2.28
CA ILE A 107 9.86 9.14 3.07
C ILE A 107 11.00 8.50 2.27
N PHE A 108 10.69 7.53 1.41
CA PHE A 108 11.69 6.79 0.65
C PHE A 108 12.14 7.51 -0.64
N ARG A 109 11.68 8.74 -0.90
CA ARG A 109 11.94 9.46 -2.17
C ARG A 109 13.41 9.77 -2.46
N SER A 110 14.22 9.96 -1.42
CA SER A 110 15.63 10.35 -1.52
C SER A 110 16.59 9.17 -1.57
N GLN A 111 16.07 7.94 -1.48
CA GLN A 111 16.90 6.75 -1.52
C GLN A 111 17.27 6.45 -2.98
N LYS A 112 18.50 5.98 -3.23
CA LYS A 112 19.01 5.60 -4.58
C LYS A 112 18.28 4.37 -5.13
N ARG A 113 16.97 4.46 -5.31
CA ARG A 113 16.04 3.42 -5.74
C ARG A 113 15.18 3.94 -6.89
N ALA A 114 14.67 3.02 -7.69
CA ALA A 114 13.66 3.36 -8.69
C ALA A 114 12.42 3.97 -8.02
N GLN A 115 11.81 4.96 -8.67
CA GLN A 115 10.62 5.66 -8.18
C GLN A 115 9.51 4.70 -7.76
N ALA A 116 9.14 3.75 -8.62
CA ALA A 116 8.12 2.74 -8.31
C ALA A 116 8.42 1.97 -7.01
N THR A 117 9.68 1.58 -6.81
CA THR A 117 10.12 0.87 -5.59
C THR A 117 10.01 1.76 -4.35
N ALA A 118 10.42 3.02 -4.44
CA ALA A 118 10.30 3.97 -3.34
C ALA A 118 8.84 4.22 -2.96
N LEU A 119 7.95 4.34 -3.94
CA LEU A 119 6.52 4.50 -3.72
C LEU A 119 5.88 3.24 -3.10
N ILE A 120 6.29 2.03 -3.52
CA ILE A 120 5.82 0.77 -2.91
C ILE A 120 6.18 0.72 -1.42
N TYR A 121 7.43 1.05 -1.05
CA TYR A 121 7.83 1.07 0.35
C TYR A 121 7.08 2.14 1.15
N GLY A 122 6.81 3.29 0.52
CA GLY A 122 5.91 4.29 1.06
C GLY A 122 4.52 3.73 1.34
N ALA A 123 3.92 3.06 0.36
CA ALA A 123 2.57 2.50 0.43
C ALA A 123 2.45 1.44 1.53
N LEU A 124 3.44 0.54 1.63
CA LEU A 124 3.52 -0.46 2.70
C LEU A 124 3.61 0.20 4.09
N LEU A 125 4.49 1.20 4.23
CA LEU A 125 4.67 1.92 5.49
C LEU A 125 3.35 2.57 5.94
N VAL A 126 2.73 3.37 5.07
CA VAL A 126 1.52 4.11 5.44
C VAL A 126 0.32 3.19 5.69
N SER A 127 0.22 2.08 4.95
CA SER A 127 -0.83 1.09 5.18
C SER A 127 -0.64 0.37 6.51
N GLY A 128 0.61 0.04 6.87
CA GLY A 128 0.93 -0.53 8.18
C GLY A 128 0.64 0.42 9.32
N LEU A 129 1.02 1.70 9.20
CA LEU A 129 0.70 2.72 10.21
C LEU A 129 -0.80 2.91 10.39
N ARG A 130 -1.55 3.01 9.28
CA ARG A 130 -3.02 3.11 9.30
C ARG A 130 -3.66 1.88 9.95
N PHE A 131 -3.17 0.68 9.63
CA PHE A 131 -3.63 -0.56 10.26
C PHE A 131 -3.38 -0.57 11.77
N ILE A 132 -2.21 -0.09 12.24
CA ILE A 132 -1.90 0.03 13.67
C ILE A 132 -2.91 0.98 14.36
N CYS A 133 -3.25 2.10 13.74
CA CYS A 133 -4.25 3.02 14.29
C CYS A 133 -5.61 2.34 14.47
N HIS A 134 -6.10 1.68 13.41
CA HIS A 134 -7.39 0.96 13.44
C HIS A 134 -7.39 -0.22 14.39
N PHE A 135 -6.26 -0.93 14.51
CA PHE A 135 -6.09 -2.00 15.48
C PHE A 135 -6.20 -1.48 16.92
N ILE A 136 -5.51 -0.38 17.24
CA ILE A 136 -5.57 0.24 18.57
C ILE A 136 -6.99 0.72 18.86
N SER A 137 -7.66 1.36 17.90
CA SER A 137 -9.07 1.76 18.02
C SER A 137 -9.96 0.55 18.28
N GLY A 138 -9.78 -0.53 17.54
CA GLY A 138 -10.53 -1.78 17.71
C GLY A 138 -10.40 -2.37 19.12
N VAL A 139 -9.19 -2.42 19.66
CA VAL A 139 -8.94 -2.98 21.00
C VAL A 139 -9.39 -2.04 22.12
N THR A 140 -9.38 -0.72 21.91
CA THR A 140 -9.64 0.27 22.97
C THR A 140 -11.06 0.81 22.99
N VAL A 141 -11.66 1.04 21.82
CA VAL A 141 -13.00 1.65 21.68
C VAL A 141 -14.05 0.61 21.32
N TRP A 142 -13.79 -0.22 20.32
CA TRP A 142 -14.78 -1.16 19.79
C TRP A 142 -14.98 -2.39 20.71
N ARG A 143 -14.08 -2.59 21.69
CA ARG A 143 -14.31 -3.50 22.83
C ARG A 143 -15.61 -3.15 23.56
N ASN A 144 -16.45 -4.15 23.80
CA ASN A 144 -17.77 -4.04 24.43
C ASN A 144 -18.84 -3.27 23.63
N ILE A 145 -18.53 -2.82 22.40
CA ILE A 145 -19.53 -2.26 21.47
C ILE A 145 -19.88 -3.33 20.43
N SER A 146 -18.86 -3.80 19.69
CA SER A 146 -19.01 -4.82 18.65
C SER A 146 -18.15 -6.06 18.90
N ILE A 147 -17.28 -6.02 19.92
CA ILE A 147 -16.31 -7.08 20.22
C ILE A 147 -16.41 -7.51 21.68
N SER A 148 -16.46 -8.81 21.96
CA SER A 148 -16.38 -9.32 23.33
C SER A 148 -15.02 -8.95 23.98
N ASN A 149 -15.02 -8.55 25.26
CA ASN A 149 -13.79 -8.11 25.94
C ASN A 149 -12.67 -9.15 25.91
N SER A 150 -13.02 -10.44 26.03
CA SER A 150 -12.08 -11.56 26.00
C SER A 150 -11.44 -11.80 24.63
N ALA A 151 -12.07 -11.34 23.54
CA ALA A 151 -11.58 -11.54 22.17
C ALA A 151 -11.10 -10.24 21.49
N ALA A 152 -11.07 -9.11 22.20
CA ALA A 152 -10.79 -7.78 21.65
C ALA A 152 -9.58 -7.72 20.73
N VAL A 153 -8.45 -8.29 21.16
CA VAL A 153 -7.20 -8.30 20.38
C VAL A 153 -7.34 -9.11 19.09
N GLY A 154 -7.82 -10.36 19.20
CA GLY A 154 -7.94 -11.26 18.04
C GLY A 154 -8.93 -10.73 17.01
N PHE A 155 -10.10 -10.29 17.46
CA PHE A 155 -11.12 -9.76 16.56
C PHE A 155 -10.67 -8.46 15.90
N SER A 156 -10.04 -7.52 16.64
CA SER A 156 -9.53 -6.27 16.06
C SER A 156 -8.50 -6.54 14.96
N ILE A 157 -7.60 -7.51 15.15
CA ILE A 157 -6.63 -7.91 14.12
C ILE A 157 -7.36 -8.42 12.89
N VAL A 158 -8.24 -9.41 13.05
CA VAL A 158 -8.92 -10.08 11.94
C VAL A 158 -9.81 -9.10 11.18
N TYR A 159 -10.71 -8.41 11.89
CA TYR A 159 -11.63 -7.44 11.30
C TYR A 159 -10.88 -6.36 10.52
N ASN A 160 -9.87 -5.71 11.12
CA ASN A 160 -9.14 -4.66 10.42
C ASN A 160 -8.34 -5.20 9.22
N ALA A 161 -7.84 -6.44 9.32
CA ALA A 161 -7.06 -7.04 8.26
C ALA A 161 -7.93 -7.35 7.03
N THR A 162 -9.21 -7.70 7.23
CA THR A 162 -10.14 -8.04 6.15
C THR A 162 -10.31 -6.93 5.10
N TYR A 163 -10.24 -5.65 5.50
CA TYR A 163 -10.33 -4.53 4.56
C TYR A 163 -9.00 -3.82 4.33
N MET A 164 -8.13 -3.71 5.34
CA MET A 164 -6.84 -3.02 5.18
C MET A 164 -5.89 -3.75 4.24
N ILE A 165 -5.91 -5.08 4.21
CA ILE A 165 -5.06 -5.81 3.28
C ILE A 165 -5.56 -5.60 1.84
N PRO A 166 -6.82 -5.85 1.48
CA PRO A 166 -7.32 -5.51 0.14
C PRO A 166 -7.11 -4.03 -0.25
N GLU A 167 -7.31 -3.08 0.68
CA GLU A 167 -7.00 -1.65 0.45
C GLU A 167 -5.52 -1.45 0.11
N THR A 168 -4.62 -2.09 0.88
CA THR A 168 -3.18 -2.07 0.62
C THR A 168 -2.86 -2.67 -0.74
N ILE A 169 -3.51 -3.79 -1.11
CA ILE A 169 -3.34 -4.46 -2.40
C ILE A 169 -3.69 -3.52 -3.55
N VAL A 170 -4.86 -2.87 -3.48
CA VAL A 170 -5.31 -1.93 -4.50
C VAL A 170 -4.35 -0.74 -4.61
N LEU A 171 -3.93 -0.16 -3.49
CA LEU A 171 -2.94 0.92 -3.45
C LEU A 171 -1.62 0.49 -4.08
N LEU A 172 -1.17 -0.72 -3.80
CA LEU A 172 0.08 -1.29 -4.27
C LEU A 172 0.12 -1.50 -5.78
N ILE A 173 -0.96 -2.05 -6.35
CA ILE A 173 -1.12 -2.20 -7.80
C ILE A 173 -1.12 -0.82 -8.47
N ALA A 174 -1.93 0.11 -7.97
CA ALA A 174 -2.06 1.44 -8.55
C ALA A 174 -0.76 2.25 -8.47
N THR A 175 -0.07 2.18 -7.32
CA THR A 175 1.24 2.79 -7.08
C THR A 175 2.29 2.27 -8.05
N LEU A 176 2.32 0.95 -8.25
CA LEU A 176 3.28 0.32 -9.14
C LEU A 176 3.01 0.65 -10.60
N TYR A 177 1.73 0.61 -11.01
CA TYR A 177 1.33 1.01 -12.35
C TYR A 177 1.74 2.46 -12.64
N ILE A 178 1.31 3.41 -11.81
CA ILE A 178 1.61 4.83 -12.01
C ILE A 178 3.11 5.13 -11.88
N GLY A 179 3.76 4.59 -10.85
CA GLY A 179 5.17 4.81 -10.58
C GLY A 179 6.11 4.18 -11.63
N SER A 180 5.60 3.24 -12.43
CA SER A 180 6.32 2.62 -13.56
C SER A 180 6.13 3.32 -14.90
N ILE A 181 5.05 4.10 -15.03
CA ILE A 181 4.68 4.73 -16.29
C ILE A 181 5.09 6.19 -16.30
N LEU A 182 4.86 6.90 -15.19
CA LEU A 182 5.09 8.33 -15.08
C LEU A 182 6.38 8.62 -14.30
N ASP A 183 7.18 9.53 -14.81
CA ASP A 183 8.31 10.14 -14.12
C ASP A 183 7.84 11.38 -13.38
N PHE A 184 7.96 11.36 -12.05
CA PHE A 184 7.52 12.43 -11.16
C PHE A 184 8.58 13.49 -10.89
N SER A 185 9.78 13.35 -11.46
CA SER A 185 10.89 14.30 -11.30
C SER A 185 10.66 15.60 -12.05
N TYR A 186 9.80 15.57 -13.08
CA TYR A 186 9.48 16.72 -13.91
C TYR A 186 8.27 17.48 -13.39
N ASP A 187 8.19 18.75 -13.81
CA ASP A 187 7.10 19.63 -13.46
C ASP A 187 5.74 19.08 -13.91
N ILE A 188 5.66 18.77 -15.20
CA ILE A 188 4.56 17.99 -15.77
C ILE A 188 5.04 16.54 -15.85
N PRO A 189 4.38 15.58 -15.16
CA PRO A 189 4.78 14.18 -15.22
C PRO A 189 4.87 13.68 -16.66
N ARG A 190 6.01 13.04 -17.01
CA ARG A 190 6.26 12.52 -18.35
C ARG A 190 6.27 11.00 -18.34
N ARG A 191 6.05 10.35 -19.48
CA ARG A 191 6.16 8.89 -19.56
C ARG A 191 7.62 8.46 -19.58
N PHE A 192 7.97 7.37 -18.88
CA PHE A 192 9.29 6.76 -18.99
C PHE A 192 9.55 6.21 -20.41
N PRO A 193 10.82 6.19 -20.87
CA PRO A 193 11.22 5.55 -22.13
C PRO A 193 10.86 4.04 -22.17
N SER A 194 10.62 3.50 -23.36
CA SER A 194 10.12 2.12 -23.59
C SER A 194 10.99 1.01 -22.98
N GLU A 195 12.31 1.19 -22.94
CA GLU A 195 13.24 0.20 -22.36
C GLU A 195 13.13 0.10 -20.82
N ALA A 196 12.94 1.23 -20.13
CA ALA A 196 12.68 1.26 -18.69
C ALA A 196 11.34 0.59 -18.33
N ARG A 197 10.36 0.62 -19.25
CA ARG A 197 9.06 -0.03 -19.08
C ARG A 197 9.17 -1.56 -19.02
N ARG A 198 10.04 -2.18 -19.83
CA ARG A 198 10.21 -3.64 -19.88
C ARG A 198 10.80 -4.21 -18.59
N LYS A 199 11.81 -3.54 -18.01
CA LYS A 199 12.38 -3.91 -16.70
C LYS A 199 11.35 -3.74 -15.57
N THR A 200 10.53 -2.69 -15.65
CA THR A 200 9.52 -2.42 -14.64
C THR A 200 8.35 -3.40 -14.71
N SER A 201 7.88 -3.80 -15.91
CA SER A 201 6.79 -4.77 -16.10
C SER A 201 6.99 -6.09 -15.34
N HIS A 202 8.21 -6.60 -15.27
CA HIS A 202 8.52 -7.82 -14.50
C HIS A 202 8.49 -7.57 -12.98
N SER A 203 8.90 -6.39 -12.53
CA SER A 203 8.73 -5.97 -11.13
C SER A 203 7.25 -5.80 -10.77
N ILE A 204 6.41 -5.38 -11.73
CA ILE A 204 4.95 -5.31 -11.54
C ILE A 204 4.35 -6.70 -11.35
N LEU A 205 4.71 -7.62 -12.24
CA LEU A 205 4.15 -8.97 -12.24
C LEU A 205 4.55 -9.77 -10.99
N SER A 206 5.82 -9.74 -10.59
CA SER A 206 6.27 -10.39 -9.33
C SER A 206 5.52 -9.86 -8.12
N PHE A 207 5.33 -8.55 -8.07
CA PHE A 207 4.70 -7.92 -6.93
C PHE A 207 3.21 -8.23 -6.88
N ALA A 208 2.50 -8.11 -8.01
CA ALA A 208 1.10 -8.48 -8.13
C ALA A 208 0.85 -9.95 -7.73
N ILE A 209 1.75 -10.86 -8.08
CA ILE A 209 1.62 -12.27 -7.72
C ILE A 209 1.79 -12.50 -6.22
N ARG A 210 2.81 -11.88 -5.61
CA ARG A 210 2.98 -11.92 -4.14
C ARG A 210 1.76 -11.37 -3.41
N LEU A 211 1.16 -10.34 -3.99
CA LEU A 211 -0.01 -9.66 -3.47
C LEU A 211 -1.28 -10.53 -3.54
N VAL A 212 -1.47 -11.23 -4.65
CA VAL A 212 -2.53 -12.24 -4.82
C VAL A 212 -2.36 -13.37 -3.80
N THR A 213 -1.13 -13.85 -3.56
CA THR A 213 -0.86 -14.86 -2.53
C THR A 213 -1.24 -14.38 -1.13
N VAL A 214 -0.95 -13.12 -0.80
CA VAL A 214 -1.36 -12.51 0.48
C VAL A 214 -2.88 -12.37 0.56
N GLY A 215 -3.55 -11.94 -0.52
CA GLY A 215 -5.01 -11.81 -0.57
C GLY A 215 -5.73 -13.15 -0.39
N VAL A 216 -5.17 -14.24 -0.95
CA VAL A 216 -5.68 -15.60 -0.75
C VAL A 216 -5.52 -16.06 0.70
N LEU A 217 -4.36 -15.85 1.30
CA LEU A 217 -4.17 -16.16 2.72
C LEU A 217 -5.19 -15.41 3.61
N MET A 218 -5.54 -14.19 3.23
CA MET A 218 -6.54 -13.40 3.94
C MET A 218 -7.96 -13.90 3.76
N PHE A 219 -8.32 -14.32 2.55
CA PHE A 219 -9.59 -14.99 2.30
C PHE A 219 -9.71 -16.25 3.18
N ASP A 220 -8.64 -17.07 3.22
CA ASP A 220 -8.60 -18.28 4.02
C ASP A 220 -8.75 -17.98 5.51
N VAL A 221 -7.98 -17.01 6.03
CA VAL A 221 -8.08 -16.57 7.44
C VAL A 221 -9.47 -16.05 7.76
N ALA A 222 -10.08 -15.21 6.91
CA ALA A 222 -11.41 -14.66 7.16
C ALA A 222 -12.50 -15.74 7.11
N ALA A 223 -12.45 -16.64 6.12
CA ALA A 223 -13.40 -17.74 5.95
C ALA A 223 -13.36 -18.70 7.14
N ILE A 224 -12.17 -18.99 7.68
CA ILE A 224 -11.99 -19.85 8.84
C ILE A 224 -12.33 -19.08 10.14
N ALA A 225 -11.85 -17.85 10.30
CA ALA A 225 -12.04 -17.06 11.52
C ALA A 225 -13.51 -16.75 11.81
N ALA A 226 -14.34 -16.57 10.78
CA ALA A 226 -15.79 -16.39 10.93
C ALA A 226 -16.48 -17.57 11.65
N HIS A 227 -15.89 -18.77 11.59
CA HIS A 227 -16.43 -19.99 12.20
C HIS A 227 -15.62 -20.46 13.42
N LEU A 228 -14.54 -19.74 13.77
CA LEU A 228 -13.73 -20.02 14.97
C LEU A 228 -14.25 -19.30 16.22
N GLN A 229 -15.36 -18.57 16.12
CA GLN A 229 -15.97 -17.87 17.25
C GLN A 229 -17.44 -18.27 17.39
N ASP A 230 -17.83 -18.48 18.64
CA ASP A 230 -19.21 -18.65 19.02
C ASP A 230 -19.94 -17.31 18.84
N ALA A 231 -21.01 -17.31 18.05
CA ALA A 231 -21.70 -16.08 17.63
C ALA A 231 -22.34 -15.32 18.81
N GLU A 232 -22.67 -16.00 19.90
CA GLU A 232 -23.36 -15.42 21.05
C GLU A 232 -22.39 -14.94 22.13
N THR A 233 -21.32 -15.69 22.37
CA THR A 233 -20.37 -15.44 23.46
C THR A 233 -19.07 -14.80 22.99
N GLY A 234 -18.78 -14.84 21.69
CA GLY A 234 -17.53 -14.35 21.09
C GLY A 234 -16.29 -15.08 21.61
N LYS A 235 -16.45 -16.26 22.22
CA LYS A 235 -15.34 -17.10 22.65
C LYS A 235 -14.84 -17.93 21.47
N PHE A 236 -13.53 -18.13 21.43
CA PHE A 236 -12.94 -19.05 20.46
C PHE A 236 -13.46 -20.46 20.71
N THR A 237 -14.04 -21.05 19.68
CA THR A 237 -14.56 -22.41 19.69
C THR A 237 -14.25 -23.08 18.36
N PHE A 238 -14.03 -24.38 18.41
CA PHE A 238 -13.84 -25.20 17.20
C PHE A 238 -15.14 -25.89 16.76
N ALA A 239 -16.25 -25.58 17.44
CA ALA A 239 -17.53 -26.27 17.28
C ALA A 239 -18.16 -26.11 15.89
N HIS A 240 -17.82 -25.05 15.15
CA HIS A 240 -18.40 -24.74 13.83
C HIS A 240 -17.40 -24.89 12.67
N LEU A 241 -16.26 -25.56 12.90
CA LEU A 241 -15.26 -25.73 11.84
C LEU A 241 -15.74 -26.61 10.68
N ASP A 242 -16.74 -27.45 10.90
CA ASP A 242 -17.40 -28.25 9.87
C ASP A 242 -18.28 -27.42 8.92
N GLU A 243 -18.74 -26.25 9.37
CA GLU A 243 -19.52 -25.31 8.55
C GLU A 243 -18.65 -24.51 7.57
N VAL A 244 -17.32 -24.50 7.77
CA VAL A 244 -16.38 -23.84 6.85
C VAL A 244 -16.41 -24.55 5.50
N ALA A 245 -16.55 -23.78 4.43
CA ALA A 245 -16.46 -24.26 3.05
C ALA A 245 -15.01 -24.63 2.66
N TRP A 246 -14.47 -25.71 3.24
CA TRP A 246 -13.09 -26.16 3.08
C TRP A 246 -12.68 -26.43 1.63
N SER A 247 -13.62 -26.84 0.78
CA SER A 247 -13.39 -27.00 -0.66
C SER A 247 -13.01 -25.68 -1.32
N THR A 248 -13.68 -24.59 -0.96
CA THR A 248 -13.43 -23.25 -1.51
C THR A 248 -12.10 -22.72 -1.01
N VAL A 249 -11.85 -22.80 0.31
CA VAL A 249 -10.56 -22.41 0.92
C VAL A 249 -9.41 -23.15 0.24
N SER A 250 -9.47 -24.48 0.20
CA SER A 250 -8.40 -25.31 -0.37
C SER A 250 -8.13 -25.02 -1.84
N VAL A 251 -9.17 -24.85 -2.66
CA VAL A 251 -9.03 -24.54 -4.09
C VAL A 251 -8.37 -23.18 -4.28
N VAL A 252 -8.80 -22.16 -3.54
CA VAL A 252 -8.25 -20.80 -3.62
C VAL A 252 -6.78 -20.79 -3.19
N SER A 253 -6.41 -21.47 -2.10
CA SER A 253 -5.02 -21.61 -1.65
C SER A 253 -4.14 -22.34 -2.68
N ILE A 254 -4.60 -23.46 -3.24
CA ILE A 254 -3.85 -24.26 -4.23
C ILE A 254 -3.60 -23.45 -5.51
N VAL A 255 -4.63 -22.78 -6.03
CA VAL A 255 -4.51 -21.96 -7.24
C VAL A 255 -3.48 -20.85 -7.03
N ALA A 256 -3.52 -20.15 -5.90
CA ALA A 256 -2.54 -19.10 -5.58
C ALA A 256 -1.12 -19.65 -5.46
N LEU A 257 -0.96 -20.82 -4.81
CA LEU A 257 0.34 -21.46 -4.65
C LEU A 257 0.92 -21.90 -6.00
N VAL A 258 0.10 -22.47 -6.89
CA VAL A 258 0.51 -22.83 -8.26
C VAL A 258 0.90 -21.60 -9.07
N LEU A 259 0.11 -20.53 -9.04
CA LEU A 259 0.44 -19.28 -9.76
C LEU A 259 1.74 -18.66 -9.26
N SER A 260 1.96 -18.66 -7.94
CA SER A 260 3.18 -18.17 -7.32
C SER A 260 4.40 -19.04 -7.65
N ALA A 261 4.24 -20.37 -7.65
CA ALA A 261 5.29 -21.31 -8.00
C ALA A 261 5.69 -21.23 -9.48
N VAL A 262 4.71 -21.18 -10.39
CA VAL A 262 4.95 -21.02 -11.84
C VAL A 262 5.72 -19.74 -12.11
N TYR A 263 5.34 -18.63 -11.46
CA TYR A 263 6.07 -17.37 -11.60
C TYR A 263 7.51 -17.46 -11.12
N PHE A 264 7.75 -18.05 -9.94
CA PHE A 264 9.07 -18.12 -9.35
C PHE A 264 9.99 -19.07 -10.13
N LEU A 265 9.48 -20.20 -10.58
CA LEU A 265 10.25 -21.20 -11.33
C LEU A 265 10.55 -20.77 -12.76
N PHE A 266 9.56 -20.23 -13.48
CA PHE A 266 9.73 -19.93 -14.90
C PHE A 266 10.18 -18.49 -15.16
N ILE A 267 9.55 -17.49 -14.53
CA ILE A 267 9.81 -16.08 -14.88
C ILE A 267 11.01 -15.54 -14.12
N ASP A 268 11.14 -15.77 -12.81
CA ASP A 268 12.32 -15.30 -12.07
C ASP A 268 13.60 -16.03 -12.52
N GLY A 269 13.50 -17.32 -12.88
CA GLY A 269 14.59 -18.09 -13.48
C GLY A 269 15.14 -17.49 -14.78
N ILE A 270 14.28 -17.29 -15.78
CA ILE A 270 14.65 -16.69 -17.08
C ILE A 270 15.22 -15.27 -16.91
N LEU A 271 14.72 -14.51 -15.93
CA LEU A 271 15.19 -13.15 -15.67
C LEU A 271 16.52 -13.09 -14.91
N ARG A 272 16.83 -14.09 -14.08
CA ARG A 272 18.15 -14.21 -13.45
C ARG A 272 19.22 -14.45 -14.50
N GLU A 273 18.92 -15.30 -15.48
CA GLU A 273 19.81 -15.58 -16.60
C GLU A 273 20.05 -14.33 -17.45
N LYS A 274 19.00 -13.58 -17.85
CA LYS A 274 19.17 -12.32 -18.59
C LYS A 274 19.95 -11.25 -17.80
N ARG A 275 19.73 -11.13 -16.49
CA ARG A 275 20.50 -10.20 -15.64
C ARG A 275 21.94 -10.63 -15.45
N TYR A 276 22.22 -11.92 -15.49
CA TYR A 276 23.58 -12.44 -15.44
C TYR A 276 24.32 -12.05 -16.72
N VAL A 277 23.74 -12.32 -17.89
CA VAL A 277 24.33 -11.96 -19.20
C VAL A 277 24.59 -10.45 -19.32
N VAL A 278 23.63 -9.60 -18.92
CA VAL A 278 23.83 -8.14 -18.96
C VAL A 278 24.93 -7.68 -18.01
N ARG A 279 25.01 -8.23 -16.80
CA ARG A 279 26.09 -7.89 -15.85
C ARG A 279 27.46 -8.31 -16.37
N VAL A 280 27.56 -9.49 -16.98
CA VAL A 280 28.81 -9.94 -17.60
C VAL A 280 29.23 -8.99 -18.71
N ALA A 281 28.30 -8.59 -19.59
CA ALA A 281 28.58 -7.62 -20.66
C ALA A 281 28.97 -6.23 -20.14
N GLU A 282 28.34 -5.72 -19.07
CA GLU A 282 28.70 -4.45 -18.43
C GLU A 282 30.10 -4.52 -17.78
N GLU A 283 30.45 -5.65 -17.15
CA GLU A 283 31.76 -5.89 -16.55
C GLU A 283 32.86 -5.96 -17.62
N GLU A 284 32.62 -6.68 -18.72
CA GLU A 284 33.53 -6.77 -19.87
C GLU A 284 33.76 -5.39 -20.51
N ALA A 285 32.70 -4.61 -20.71
CA ALA A 285 32.80 -3.25 -21.24
C ALA A 285 33.62 -2.34 -20.32
N ARG A 286 33.44 -2.44 -18.99
CA ARG A 286 34.21 -1.67 -18.01
C ARG A 286 35.70 -2.02 -18.04
N ILE A 287 36.02 -3.32 -18.12
CA ILE A 287 37.41 -3.80 -18.22
C ILE A 287 38.06 -3.31 -19.53
N ALA A 288 37.32 -3.35 -20.64
CA ALA A 288 37.80 -2.82 -21.92
C ALA A 288 38.08 -1.32 -21.87
N GLU A 289 37.23 -0.54 -21.20
CA GLU A 289 37.42 0.91 -21.02
C GLU A 289 38.65 1.21 -20.13
N GLU A 290 38.85 0.49 -19.04
CA GLU A 290 40.05 0.61 -18.19
C GLU A 290 41.33 0.23 -18.96
N ALA A 291 41.31 -0.87 -19.71
CA ALA A 291 42.45 -1.30 -20.53
C ALA A 291 42.82 -0.26 -21.60
N ALA A 292 41.81 0.35 -22.24
CA ALA A 292 42.03 1.42 -23.21
C ALA A 292 42.68 2.66 -22.57
N LYS A 293 42.23 3.07 -21.37
CA LYS A 293 42.84 4.18 -20.63
C LYS A 293 44.31 3.91 -20.27
N ILE A 294 44.62 2.70 -19.81
CA ILE A 294 45.99 2.29 -19.49
C ILE A 294 46.89 2.30 -20.73
N ALA A 295 46.38 1.82 -21.87
CA ALA A 295 47.13 1.82 -23.13
C ALA A 295 47.41 3.26 -23.61
N GLU A 296 46.43 4.16 -23.50
CA GLU A 296 46.60 5.57 -23.87
C GLU A 296 47.61 6.30 -22.96
N GLU A 297 47.59 6.04 -21.64
CA GLU A 297 48.60 6.56 -20.72
C GLU A 297 50.00 6.01 -20.99
N SER A 298 50.10 4.75 -21.40
CA SER A 298 51.37 4.11 -21.73
C SER A 298 51.96 4.65 -23.04
N ALA A 299 51.12 4.97 -24.02
CA ALA A 299 51.55 5.57 -25.30
C ALA A 299 51.97 7.05 -25.18
N LYS A 300 51.57 7.74 -24.10
CA LYS A 300 51.97 9.12 -23.79
C LYS A 300 53.30 9.21 -23.02
N ARG A 301 53.84 8.09 -22.54
CA ARG A 301 55.14 7.99 -21.85
C ARG A 301 56.23 7.56 -22.83
#